data_AF-U4UCM8-F1
#
_entry.id   AF-U4UCM8-F1
#
_cell.length_a   1.000
_cell.length_b   1.000
_cell.length_c   1.000
_cell.angle_alpha   90.00
_cell.angle_beta   90.00
_cell.angle_gamma   90.00
#
_symmetry.space_group_name_H-M   'P 1'
#
loop_
_entity.id
_entity.type
_entity.pdbx_description
1 polymer ?
#
loop_
_entity_poly.entity_id
_entity_poly.type
_entity_poly.pdbx_seq_one_letter_code
_entity_poly.pdbx_strand_id
1 'polypeptide(L)'
;MAKFLSDEIFVHFLPLGILLTAVLVLATYSLRTPPPAEEAVQSIVGKDSLSSELEEGFVVKTIAHRGAGLDAPENTLAAFDLVPV
;
A
#
# COMPACT_ATOMS: atom_id res chain seq x y z
N MET A 1 38.50 3.53 -39.62
CA MET A 1 37.28 4.24 -39.17
C MET A 1 36.51 3.44 -38.12
N ALA A 2 36.11 2.19 -38.38
CA ALA A 2 35.37 1.36 -37.41
C ALA A 2 36.11 1.10 -36.07
N LYS A 3 37.43 0.87 -36.09
CA LYS A 3 38.24 0.69 -34.87
C LYS A 3 38.30 1.94 -33.98
N PHE A 4 38.33 3.12 -34.58
CA PHE A 4 38.38 4.38 -33.84
C PHE A 4 37.05 4.65 -33.12
N LEU A 5 35.94 4.34 -33.78
CA LEU A 5 34.60 4.46 -33.21
C LEU A 5 34.37 3.46 -32.07
N SER A 6 34.86 2.22 -32.20
CA SER A 6 34.77 1.24 -31.11
C SER A 6 35.57 1.69 -29.89
N ASP A 7 36.78 2.21 -30.09
CA ASP A 7 37.63 2.63 -28.97
C ASP A 7 37.03 3.84 -28.23
N GLU A 8 36.43 4.81 -28.93
CA GLU A 8 35.71 5.90 -28.26
C GLU A 8 34.52 5.41 -27.43
N ILE A 9 33.72 4.47 -27.97
CA ILE A 9 32.55 3.91 -27.28
C ILE A 9 32.97 3.18 -26.01
N PHE A 10 33.96 2.28 -26.08
CA PHE A 10 34.34 1.44 -24.95
C PHE A 10 35.21 2.17 -23.92
N VAL A 11 36.02 3.15 -24.33
CA VAL A 11 36.93 3.87 -23.42
C VAL A 11 36.27 5.10 -22.79
N HIS A 12 35.35 5.77 -23.49
CA HIS A 12 34.80 7.05 -23.02
C HIS A 12 33.31 6.97 -22.71
N PHE A 13 32.49 6.51 -23.64
CA PHE A 13 31.03 6.55 -23.47
C PHE A 13 30.52 5.48 -22.49
N LEU A 14 31.05 4.25 -22.56
CA LEU A 14 30.64 3.17 -21.68
C LEU A 14 31.00 3.44 -20.21
N PRO A 15 32.23 3.84 -19.84
CA PRO A 15 32.57 4.11 -18.44
C PRO A 15 31.84 5.35 -17.90
N LEU A 16 31.65 6.37 -18.72
CA LEU A 16 30.86 7.56 -18.35
C LEU A 16 29.40 7.19 -18.08
N GLY A 17 28.80 6.35 -18.92
CA GLY A 17 27.44 5.86 -18.71
C GLY A 17 27.31 5.07 -17.41
N ILE A 18 28.24 4.15 -17.14
CA ILE A 18 28.26 3.38 -15.90
C ILE A 18 28.42 4.30 -14.69
N LEU A 19 29.37 5.24 -14.74
CA LEU A 19 29.60 6.19 -13.65
C LEU A 19 28.35 7.05 -13.38
N LEU A 20 27.72 7.57 -14.44
CA LEU A 20 26.51 8.38 -14.32
C LEU A 20 25.37 7.57 -13.70
N THR A 21 25.15 6.33 -14.16
CA THR A 21 24.12 5.46 -13.58
C THR A 21 24.38 5.16 -12.10
N ALA A 22 25.63 4.90 -11.72
CA ALA A 22 26.00 4.67 -10.31
C ALA A 22 25.72 5.90 -9.44
N VAL A 23 26.06 7.10 -9.92
CA VAL A 23 25.78 8.36 -9.23
C VAL A 23 24.28 8.58 -9.07
N LEU A 24 23.49 8.34 -10.12
CA LEU A 24 22.04 8.48 -10.07
C LEU A 24 21.39 7.48 -9.10
N VAL A 25 21.83 6.22 -9.10
CA VAL A 25 21.36 5.22 -8.14
C VAL A 25 21.69 5.65 -6.71
N LEU A 26 22.92 6.10 -6.46
CA LEU A 26 23.32 6.55 -5.13
C LEU A 26 22.53 7.79 -4.68
N ALA A 27 22.30 8.73 -5.59
CA ALA A 27 21.50 9.92 -5.33
C ALA A 27 20.06 9.55 -5.00
N THR A 28 19.43 8.68 -5.80
CA THR A 28 18.05 8.21 -5.54
C THR A 28 17.94 7.43 -4.24
N TYR A 29 18.93 6.61 -3.90
CA TYR A 29 18.94 5.88 -2.63
C TYR A 29 19.12 6.81 -1.42
N SER A 30 20.05 7.76 -1.50
CA SER A 30 20.36 8.68 -0.40
C SER A 30 19.28 9.75 -0.18
N LEU A 31 18.65 10.20 -1.27
CA LEU A 31 17.59 11.21 -1.23
C LEU A 31 16.19 10.60 -1.05
N ARG A 32 16.07 9.26 -1.03
CA ARG A 32 14.79 8.60 -0.81
C ARG A 32 14.24 8.98 0.56
N THR A 33 13.00 9.43 0.58
CA THR A 33 12.27 9.66 1.84
C THR A 33 12.15 8.34 2.59
N PRO A 34 12.56 8.26 3.87
CA PRO A 34 12.40 7.04 4.65
C PRO A 34 10.91 6.68 4.76
N PRO A 35 10.57 5.39 4.85
CA PRO A 35 9.21 5.00 5.14
C PRO A 35 8.76 5.65 6.46
N PRO A 36 7.49 6.05 6.57
CA PRO A 36 6.94 6.61 7.81
C PRO A 36 7.04 5.57 8.94
N ALA A 37 7.13 6.04 10.18
CA ALA A 37 7.10 5.18 11.37
C ALA A 37 5.80 4.35 11.39
N GLU A 38 5.91 3.07 11.76
CA GLU A 38 4.75 2.15 11.77
C GLU A 38 3.61 2.66 12.65
N GLU A 39 3.93 3.31 13.77
CA GLU A 39 2.97 3.96 14.68
C GLU A 39 2.17 5.07 13.98
N ALA A 40 2.82 5.87 13.14
CA ALA A 40 2.19 6.92 12.35
C ALA A 40 1.29 6.32 11.26
N VAL A 41 1.70 5.21 10.65
CA VAL A 41 0.86 4.48 9.68
C VAL A 41 -0.36 3.90 10.37
N GLN A 42 -0.21 3.24 11.52
CA GLN A 42 -1.31 2.62 12.27
C GLN A 42 -2.31 3.66 12.81
N SER A 43 -1.84 4.82 13.26
CA SER A 43 -2.74 5.89 13.74
C SER A 43 -3.54 6.56 12.62
N ILE A 44 -3.00 6.64 11.39
CA ILE A 44 -3.65 7.28 10.25
C ILE A 44 -4.54 6.28 9.49
N VAL A 45 -4.03 5.07 9.22
CA VAL A 45 -4.68 4.06 8.38
C VAL A 45 -5.57 3.11 9.22
N GLY A 46 -5.25 2.92 10.50
CA GLY A 46 -5.88 1.93 11.37
C GLY A 46 -5.16 0.59 11.39
N LYS A 47 -5.66 -0.34 12.21
CA LYS A 47 -5.11 -1.71 12.33
C LYS A 47 -5.39 -2.49 11.05
N ASP A 48 -4.40 -3.24 10.58
CA ASP A 48 -4.53 -4.03 9.36
C ASP A 48 -5.66 -5.05 9.53
N SER A 49 -6.71 -4.94 8.71
CA SER A 49 -7.93 -5.75 8.83
C SER A 49 -7.61 -7.24 8.73
N LEU A 50 -6.62 -7.63 7.92
CA LEU A 50 -6.15 -9.00 7.77
C LEU A 50 -5.52 -9.58 9.05
N SER A 51 -4.83 -8.74 9.84
CA SER A 51 -4.17 -9.19 11.08
C SER A 51 -5.16 -9.38 12.23
N SER A 52 -6.32 -8.73 12.14
CA SER A 52 -7.38 -8.80 13.15
C SER A 52 -8.25 -10.05 12.99
N GLU A 53 -8.33 -10.61 11.78
CA GLU A 53 -9.07 -11.84 11.48
C GLU A 53 -8.40 -13.12 12.02
N LEU A 54 -7.10 -13.08 12.32
CA LEU A 54 -6.37 -14.26 12.79
C LEU A 54 -6.45 -14.48 14.31
N GLU A 55 -6.80 -13.45 15.11
CA GLU A 55 -6.91 -13.57 16.57
C GLU A 55 -8.35 -13.79 17.08
N GLU A 56 -9.37 -13.41 16.31
CA GLU A 56 -10.77 -13.66 16.65
C GLU A 56 -11.31 -14.81 15.79
N GLY A 57 -11.39 -16.01 16.37
CA GLY A 57 -11.85 -17.21 15.66
C GLY A 57 -13.13 -16.96 14.85
N PHE A 58 -13.12 -17.34 13.56
CA PHE A 58 -14.20 -17.23 12.57
C PHE A 58 -15.48 -16.49 13.02
N VAL A 59 -15.43 -15.16 13.06
CA VAL A 59 -16.61 -14.31 13.30
C VAL A 59 -17.22 -13.92 11.95
N VAL A 60 -18.41 -14.42 11.64
CA VAL A 60 -19.19 -13.95 10.50
C VAL A 60 -19.97 -12.70 10.91
N LYS A 61 -19.46 -11.52 10.51
CA LYS A 61 -20.18 -10.25 10.72
C LYS A 61 -21.36 -10.16 9.76
N THR A 62 -22.57 -10.04 10.32
CA THR A 62 -23.79 -9.85 9.54
C THR A 62 -24.19 -8.39 9.58
N ILE A 63 -24.40 -7.77 8.42
CA ILE A 63 -24.84 -6.37 8.31
C ILE A 63 -26.33 -6.35 7.95
N ALA A 64 -27.15 -5.80 8.83
CA ALA A 64 -28.59 -5.59 8.57
C ALA A 64 -28.81 -4.35 7.69
N HIS A 65 -28.79 -4.54 6.36
CA HIS A 65 -29.01 -3.45 5.40
C HIS A 65 -30.44 -2.89 5.52
N ARG A 66 -30.56 -1.67 6.08
CA ARG A 66 -31.82 -0.94 6.40
C ARG A 66 -32.61 -1.45 7.62
N GLY A 67 -31.94 -2.15 8.54
CA GLY A 67 -32.57 -2.78 9.70
C GLY A 67 -33.15 -4.16 9.38
N ALA A 68 -34.03 -4.69 10.23
CA ALA A 68 -34.72 -5.96 10.05
C ALA A 68 -35.92 -5.84 9.09
N GLY A 69 -35.65 -5.58 7.80
CA GLY A 69 -36.66 -5.28 6.78
C GLY A 69 -37.70 -6.39 6.51
N LEU A 70 -37.49 -7.60 7.03
CA LEU A 70 -38.47 -8.69 6.99
C LEU A 70 -39.45 -8.64 8.17
N ASP A 71 -39.06 -8.03 9.29
CA ASP A 71 -39.82 -8.01 10.54
C ASP A 71 -40.47 -6.64 10.81
N ALA A 72 -39.92 -5.57 10.23
CA ALA A 72 -40.44 -4.21 10.32
C ALA A 72 -40.15 -3.39 9.05
N PRO A 73 -40.86 -2.27 8.81
CA PRO A 73 -40.61 -1.43 7.64
C PRO A 73 -39.17 -0.90 7.61
N GLU A 74 -38.53 -1.01 6.45
CA GLU A 74 -37.14 -0.57 6.25
C GLU A 74 -36.89 0.89 6.66
N ASN A 75 -35.70 1.17 7.18
CA ASN A 75 -35.27 2.52 7.63
C ASN A 75 -36.16 3.14 8.73
N THR A 76 -36.80 2.34 9.58
CA THR A 76 -37.55 2.82 10.76
C THR A 76 -36.82 2.47 12.06
N LEU A 77 -37.11 3.21 13.13
CA LEU A 77 -36.58 2.90 14.48
C LEU A 77 -36.94 1.46 14.89
N ALA A 78 -38.18 1.03 14.63
CA ALA A 78 -38.61 -0.33 14.91
C ALA A 78 -37.77 -1.40 14.18
N ALA A 79 -37.35 -1.15 12.93
CA ALA A 79 -36.48 -2.08 12.21
C ALA A 79 -35.04 -2.10 12.72
N PHE A 80 -34.54 -0.99 13.27
CA PHE A 80 -33.21 -0.93 13.87
C PHE A 80 -33.18 -1.54 15.27
N ASP A 81 -34.24 -1.36 16.06
CA ASP A 81 -34.37 -1.93 17.42
C ASP A 81 -34.39 -3.48 17.41
N LEU A 82 -34.77 -4.08 16.28
CA LEU A 82 -34.81 -5.53 16.08
C LEU A 82 -33.46 -6.13 15.63
N VAL A 83 -32.46 -5.32 15.30
CA VAL A 83 -31.15 -5.82 14.88
C VAL A 83 -30.34 -6.24 16.10
N PRO A 84 -29.93 -7.52 16.22
CA PRO A 84 -29.05 -7.95 17.30
C PRO A 84 -27.67 -7.30 17.14
N VAL A 85 -27.16 -6.73 18.25
CA VAL A 85 -25.81 -6.14 18.37
C VAL A 85 -24.77 -7.22 18.60
#